data_AF-A0A7V5R5E8-F1
#
_entry.id   AF-A0A7V5R5E8-F1
#
_cell.length_a   1.000
_cell.length_b   1.000
_cell.length_c   1.000
_cell.angle_alpha   90.00
_cell.angle_beta   90.00
_cell.angle_gamma   90.00
#
_symmetry.space_group_name_H-M   'P 1'
#
loop_
_entity.id
_entity.type
_entity.pdbx_description
1 polymer ?
#
loop_
_entity_poly.entity_id
_entity_poly.type
_entity_poly.pdbx_seq_one_letter_code
_entity_poly.pdbx_strand_id
1 'polypeptide(L)' 'YNSCPMDGFDFEKVAELIKLPDDHVIAMFVAIGKGVKEPWPRPGQLQLDEVVITNTFG' A
#
# COMPACT_ATOMS: atom_id res chain seq x y z
N TYR A 1 7.68 0.24 -16.92
CA TYR A 1 8.17 0.30 -15.53
C TYR A 1 7.12 -0.35 -14.63
N ASN A 2 7.53 -0.97 -13.54
CA ASN A 2 6.67 -1.60 -12.55
C ASN A 2 6.74 -0.81 -11.23
N SER A 3 5.75 -1.01 -10.36
CA SER A 3 5.73 -0.44 -9.02
C SER A 3 5.58 -1.50 -7.93
N CYS A 4 6.08 -1.18 -6.73
CA CYS A 4 5.90 -1.98 -5.54
C CYS A 4 5.54 -1.05 -4.36
N PRO A 5 4.26 -1.00 -3.93
CA PRO A 5 3.88 -0.31 -2.71
C PRO A 5 4.41 -1.09 -1.50
N MET A 6 4.96 -0.39 -0.51
CA MET A 6 5.58 -0.97 0.68
C MET A 6 5.13 -0.20 1.92
N ASP A 7 4.81 -0.93 2.99
CA ASP A 7 4.36 -0.38 4.28
C ASP A 7 5.18 -0.89 5.48
N GLY A 8 6.23 -1.70 5.22
CA GLY A 8 7.03 -2.38 6.23
C GLY A 8 8.24 -1.59 6.73
N PHE A 9 8.09 -0.31 7.03
CA PHE A 9 9.18 0.58 7.49
C PHE A 9 8.82 1.28 8.82
N ASP A 10 9.82 1.92 9.43
CA ASP A 10 9.64 2.74 10.64
C ASP A 10 9.13 4.14 10.24
N PHE A 11 7.85 4.40 10.49
CA PHE A 11 7.19 5.65 10.12
C PHE A 11 7.76 6.86 10.83
N GLU A 12 8.08 6.75 12.12
CA GLU A 12 8.60 7.86 12.92
C GLU A 12 9.99 8.25 12.42
N LYS A 13 10.85 7.27 12.16
CA LYS A 13 12.20 7.50 11.62
C LYS A 13 12.18 8.11 10.23
N VAL A 14 11.26 7.67 9.38
CA VAL A 14 11.10 8.25 8.05
C VAL A 14 10.56 9.68 8.13
N ALA A 15 9.56 9.93 8.98
CA ALA A 15 8.99 11.26 9.17
C ALA A 15 10.06 12.28 9.61
N GLU A 16 10.93 11.90 10.55
CA GLU A 16 12.09 12.69 10.95
C GLU A 16 13.03 12.96 9.76
N LEU A 17 13.39 11.91 9.01
CA LEU A 17 14.34 11.98 7.90
C LEU A 17 13.86 12.93 6.79
N ILE A 18 12.59 12.87 6.43
CA ILE A 18 12.01 13.69 5.35
C ILE A 18 11.46 15.04 5.85
N LYS A 19 11.56 15.31 7.17
CA LYS A 19 11.00 16.49 7.83
C LYS A 19 9.50 16.63 7.53
N LEU A 20 8.77 15.55 7.76
CA LEU A 20 7.33 15.51 7.52
C LEU A 20 6.63 16.54 8.42
N PRO A 21 5.74 17.38 7.87
CA PRO A 21 4.93 18.28 8.68
C PRO A 21 3.96 17.51 9.60
N ASP A 22 3.61 18.11 10.72
CA ASP A 22 2.78 17.47 11.76
C ASP A 22 1.35 17.15 11.32
N ASP A 23 0.86 17.79 10.26
CA ASP A 23 -0.46 17.57 9.66
C ASP A 23 -0.45 16.59 8.48
N HIS A 24 0.65 15.85 8.28
CA HIS A 24 0.81 14.87 7.22
C HIS A 24 1.06 13.45 7.77
N VAL A 25 0.69 12.44 6.98
CA VAL A 25 0.96 11.04 7.26
C VAL A 25 1.61 10.36 6.05
N ILE A 26 2.54 9.44 6.30
CA ILE A 26 3.10 8.61 5.24
C ILE A 26 2.12 7.47 4.97
N ALA A 27 1.63 7.37 3.73
CA ALA A 27 0.70 6.31 3.35
C ALA A 27 1.40 5.00 2.95
N MET A 28 2.51 5.11 2.21
CA MET A 28 3.37 4.00 1.77
C MET A 28 4.59 4.55 1.05
N PHE A 29 5.62 3.73 0.87
CA PHE A 29 6.64 3.96 -0.15
C PHE A 29 6.26 3.27 -1.45
N VAL A 30 6.69 3.86 -2.58
CA VAL A 30 6.48 3.28 -3.91
C VAL A 30 7.83 3.17 -4.62
N ALA A 31 8.35 1.96 -4.73
CA ALA A 31 9.50 1.70 -5.60
C ALA A 31 9.04 1.65 -7.05
N ILE A 32 9.71 2.36 -7.96
CA ILE A 32 9.41 2.41 -9.40
C ILE A 32 10.68 2.04 -10.19
N GLY A 33 10.57 1.09 -11.12
CA GLY A 33 11.75 0.60 -11.83
C GLY A 33 11.44 -0.35 -12.99
N LYS A 34 12.46 -0.71 -13.76
CA LYS A 34 12.33 -1.78 -14.77
C LYS A 34 12.33 -3.12 -14.03
N GLY A 35 11.32 -3.95 -14.27
CA GLY A 35 11.24 -5.27 -13.67
C GLY A 35 12.42 -6.14 -14.10
N VAL A 36 13.02 -6.85 -13.14
CA VAL A 36 14.08 -7.84 -13.38
C VAL A 36 13.55 -9.28 -13.40
N LYS A 37 12.31 -9.47 -12.96
CA LYS A 37 11.56 -10.74 -12.93
C LYS A 37 10.07 -10.46 -12.85
N GLU A 38 9.26 -11.49 -13.09
CA GLU A 38 7.82 -11.44 -12.89
C GLU A 38 7.45 -11.26 -11.40
N PRO A 39 6.30 -10.63 -11.09
CA PRO A 39 5.80 -10.54 -9.73
C PRO A 39 5.53 -11.93 -9.12
N TRP A 40 5.69 -12.04 -7.80
CA TRP A 40 5.24 -13.22 -7.08
C TRP A 40 3.71 -13.37 -7.19
N PRO A 41 3.16 -14.59 -7.11
CA PRO A 41 1.71 -14.79 -7.01
C PRO A 41 1.14 -14.00 -5.85
N ARG A 42 0.04 -13.27 -6.09
CA ARG A 42 -0.69 -12.56 -5.04
C ARG A 42 -1.59 -13.55 -4.30
N PRO A 43 -1.86 -13.33 -2.99
CA PRO A 43 -2.95 -14.04 -2.33
C PRO A 43 -4.28 -13.78 -3.06
N GLY A 44 -5.19 -14.73 -2.96
CA GLY A 44 -6.52 -14.63 -3.57
C GLY A 44 -7.34 -13.46 -3.03
N GLN A 45 -8.40 -13.13 -3.74
CA GLN A 45 -9.41 -12.16 -3.29
C GLN A 45 -10.59 -12.91 -2.67
N LEU A 46 -11.27 -12.27 -1.71
CA LEU A 46 -12.56 -12.75 -1.20
C LEU A 46 -13.61 -12.72 -2.31
N GLN A 47 -14.66 -13.53 -2.18
CA GLN A 47 -15.77 -13.53 -3.14
C GLN A 47 -16.53 -12.21 -3.06
N LEU A 48 -17.14 -11.80 -4.18
CA LEU A 48 -17.79 -10.49 -4.26
C LEU A 48 -18.97 -10.36 -3.28
N ASP A 49 -19.72 -11.44 -3.09
CA ASP A 49 -20.85 -11.53 -2.16
C ASP A 49 -20.43 -11.46 -0.68
N GLU A 50 -19.15 -11.66 -0.38
CA GLU A 50 -18.59 -11.47 0.96
C GLU A 50 -18.25 -10.00 1.25
N VAL A 51 -18.07 -9.16 0.22
CA VAL A 51 -17.57 -7.78 0.36
C VAL A 51 -18.50 -6.70 -0.20
N VAL A 52 -19.58 -7.06 -0.90
CA VAL A 52 -20.57 -6.12 -1.44
C VAL A 52 -21.91 -6.27 -0.72
N ILE A 53 -22.39 -5.16 -0.14
CA ILE A 53 -23.72 -5.06 0.46
C ILE A 53 -24.56 -4.08 -0.34
N THR A 54 -25.75 -4.51 -0.76
CA THR A 54 -26.64 -3.70 -1.60
C THR A 54 -27.76 -3.10 -0.76
N ASN A 55 -27.96 -1.78 -0.86
CA ASN A 55 -29.09 -1.03 -0.28
C ASN A 55 -29.16 -1.00 1.27
N THR A 56 -28.10 -1.37 1.99
CA THR A 56 -28.03 -1.30 3.45
C THR A 56 -26.57 -1.21 3.92
N PHE A 57 -26.34 -0.47 4.99
CA PHE A 57 -25.12 -0.53 5.80
C PHE A 57 -25.53 -0.98 7.21
N GLY A 58 -24.68 -1.78 7.87
CA GLY A 58 -24.89 -2.22 9.26
C GLY A 58 -24.67 -1.11 10.28
#